data_AF-A0A4D4KYB2-F1
#
_entry.id   AF-A0A4D4KYB2-F1
#
_cell.length_a   1.000
_cell.length_b   1.000
_cell.length_c   1.000
_cell.angle_alpha   90.00
_cell.angle_beta   90.00
_cell.angle_gamma   90.00
#
_symmetry.space_group_name_H-M   'P 1'
#
loop_
_entity.id
_entity.type
_entity.pdbx_description
1 polymer ?
#
loop_
_entity_poly.entity_id
_entity_poly.type
_entity_poly.pdbx_seq_one_letter_code
_entity_poly.pdbx_strand_id
1 'polypeptide(L)'
;MPALNDVLAALDALWPPERAEQWDAVGTVCGDPDAEVTRVLFAVDPVQEVADEAVDLGADLLITHHPLYLRGTTTVAASTFKGRVVHTLIKHDIALHVAHTNADTADPGVSDALAGALDLRIVGPLVPDATDPEGRRGLGRICELDHPETLREFAERAAARLPATAQGVRAAGDPDRTVRRVAVSGGSGDSLFDAVRAAGVDAFLTADLRHHPSSEAREHSDLALLDAAHWATEWPWTEQAAAQLDEISDRHDWGLRTHVSRIVTDPWTAHAAAPPPPARLPDLVSVPTRLPWSPTLNAAPADQIRLLDVQALDVRLSQLAHKRKTLPEHAEIETLNADHTQLRDLLIAAQTEESDTAREQTKAEQDVEQVRQRAARDQKRLDSGAVTSPKDLENLQHEIASLAKRQGDLEDVVLEVMERRESVQERVAELTERVESLQSKIADATARRDAAAEGIDAEIATVTKEREVIAGTIPADLLTLYDKLREQQGGIGAARLYQRSCDGCRQELAITELNEVRSAAPDTVVRCENCRRILVRTPESGL
;
A
#
# COMPACT_ATOMS: atom_id res chain seq x y z
N MET A 1 24.17 -9.85 34.57
CA MET A 1 23.64 -9.17 33.38
C MET A 1 23.50 -10.24 32.32
N PRO A 2 22.37 -10.29 31.60
CA PRO A 2 22.19 -11.25 30.51
C PRO A 2 23.19 -10.98 29.38
N ALA A 3 23.56 -12.03 28.64
CA ALA A 3 24.17 -11.84 27.33
C ALA A 3 23.12 -11.32 26.35
N LEU A 4 23.54 -10.62 25.30
CA LEU A 4 22.65 -10.14 24.25
C LEU A 4 21.77 -11.28 23.72
N ASN A 5 22.35 -12.45 23.48
CA ASN A 5 21.62 -13.61 22.99
C ASN A 5 20.50 -14.09 23.94
N ASP A 6 20.65 -13.94 25.26
CA ASP A 6 19.59 -14.27 26.22
C ASP A 6 18.42 -13.29 26.10
N VAL A 7 18.72 -12.00 25.92
CA VAL A 7 17.70 -10.96 25.68
C VAL A 7 17.03 -11.20 24.34
N LEU A 8 17.78 -11.48 23.28
CA LEU A 8 17.25 -11.79 21.95
C LEU A 8 16.30 -13.00 21.98
N ALA A 9 16.66 -14.08 22.69
CA ALA A 9 15.78 -15.23 22.83
C ALA A 9 14.45 -14.89 23.52
N ALA A 10 14.46 -13.94 24.47
CA ALA A 10 13.24 -13.43 25.08
C ALA A 10 12.41 -12.56 24.12
N LEU A 11 13.05 -11.74 23.28
CA LEU A 11 12.38 -10.97 22.24
C LEU A 11 11.77 -11.88 21.18
N ASP A 12 12.50 -12.90 20.73
CA ASP A 12 12.01 -13.91 19.79
C ASP A 12 10.83 -14.70 20.37
N ALA A 13 10.74 -14.87 21.70
CA ALA A 13 9.56 -15.47 22.32
C ALA A 13 8.33 -14.54 22.28
N LEU A 14 8.52 -13.22 22.37
CA LEU A 14 7.45 -12.23 22.24
C LEU A 14 7.02 -12.05 20.76
N TRP A 15 8.00 -11.91 19.87
CA TRP A 15 7.83 -11.60 18.45
C TRP A 15 8.68 -12.55 17.59
N PRO A 16 8.25 -13.81 17.42
CA PRO A 16 9.05 -14.78 16.68
C PRO A 16 9.32 -14.33 15.25
N PRO A 17 10.59 -14.40 14.78
CA PRO A 17 10.97 -13.90 13.46
C PRO A 17 10.27 -14.64 12.32
N GLU A 18 9.93 -15.92 12.49
CA GLU A 18 9.19 -16.71 11.51
C GLU A 18 7.74 -16.23 11.28
N ARG A 19 7.23 -15.32 12.12
CA ARG A 19 5.90 -14.70 11.95
C ARG A 19 5.94 -13.39 11.19
N ALA A 20 7.13 -12.88 10.87
CA ALA A 20 7.24 -11.72 9.99
C ALA A 20 6.72 -12.05 8.58
N GLU A 21 6.24 -11.02 7.88
CA GLU A 21 5.87 -11.13 6.48
C GLU A 21 7.07 -11.58 5.63
N GLN A 22 6.82 -12.36 4.56
CA GLN A 22 7.90 -12.99 3.78
C GLN A 22 8.87 -12.00 3.11
N TRP A 23 8.43 -10.76 2.91
CA TRP A 23 9.24 -9.68 2.33
C TRP A 23 10.02 -8.89 3.36
N ASP A 24 9.78 -9.12 4.65
CA ASP A 24 10.27 -8.30 5.75
C ASP A 24 11.70 -8.67 6.18
N ALA A 25 12.35 -7.77 6.91
CA ALA A 25 13.71 -7.91 7.42
C ALA A 25 13.77 -7.59 8.92
N VAL A 26 13.39 -8.57 9.75
CA VAL A 26 13.42 -8.51 11.22
C VAL A 26 14.71 -9.12 11.78
N GLY A 27 14.93 -8.95 13.09
CA GLY A 27 16.05 -9.53 13.81
C GLY A 27 17.23 -8.57 14.01
N THR A 28 18.37 -9.13 14.42
CA THR A 28 19.55 -8.36 14.80
C THR A 28 20.32 -7.85 13.57
N VAL A 29 20.49 -6.54 13.47
CA VAL A 29 21.20 -5.85 12.38
C VAL A 29 22.70 -5.75 12.66
N CYS A 30 23.08 -5.42 13.90
CA CYS A 30 24.46 -5.41 14.36
C CYS A 30 24.52 -5.64 15.87
N GLY A 31 25.66 -6.13 16.37
CA GLY A 31 25.88 -6.42 17.79
C GLY A 31 26.67 -7.71 17.97
N ASP A 32 27.30 -7.87 19.13
CA ASP A 32 27.97 -9.11 19.53
C ASP A 32 27.00 -9.93 20.41
N PRO A 33 26.62 -11.16 20.02
CA PRO A 33 25.67 -11.98 20.78
C PRO A 33 26.14 -12.31 22.20
N ASP A 34 27.45 -12.27 22.46
CA ASP A 34 28.04 -12.55 23.78
C ASP A 34 28.19 -11.29 24.65
N ALA A 35 27.89 -10.09 24.13
CA ALA A 35 27.98 -8.84 24.88
C ALA A 35 26.99 -8.80 26.04
N GLU A 36 27.39 -8.25 27.19
CA GLU A 36 26.49 -8.05 28.32
C GLU A 36 25.52 -6.90 28.05
N VAL A 37 24.23 -7.09 28.36
CA VAL A 37 23.21 -6.06 28.22
C VAL A 37 22.74 -5.61 29.61
N THR A 38 22.78 -4.30 29.84
CA THR A 38 22.33 -3.65 31.08
C THR A 38 21.24 -2.62 30.82
N ARG A 39 21.27 -1.97 29.66
CA ARG A 39 20.36 -0.90 29.30
C ARG A 39 19.86 -1.05 27.87
N VAL A 40 18.54 -0.93 27.71
CA VAL A 40 17.84 -1.13 26.43
C VAL A 40 17.06 0.14 26.09
N LEU A 41 17.15 0.60 24.85
CA LEU A 41 16.34 1.70 24.32
C LEU A 41 15.39 1.16 23.25
N PHE A 42 14.10 1.44 23.37
CA PHE A 42 13.10 1.20 22.34
C PHE A 42 12.82 2.48 21.55
N ALA A 43 12.67 2.35 20.23
CA ALA A 43 12.26 3.44 19.35
C ALA A 43 11.44 2.91 18.17
N VAL A 44 10.80 3.80 17.42
CA VAL A 44 10.16 3.40 16.15
C VAL A 44 11.22 3.31 15.06
N ASP A 45 11.96 4.40 14.81
CA ASP A 45 12.90 4.50 13.70
C ASP A 45 14.39 4.48 14.12
N PRO A 46 15.25 3.74 13.41
CA PRO A 46 16.71 3.75 13.63
C PRO A 46 17.38 4.92 12.89
N VAL A 47 17.02 6.16 13.21
CA VAL A 47 17.67 7.37 12.65
C VAL A 47 18.89 7.81 13.47
N GLN A 48 19.67 8.76 12.94
CA GLN A 48 20.91 9.21 13.60
C GLN A 48 20.63 9.82 14.98
N GLU A 49 19.57 10.59 15.11
CA GLU A 49 19.16 11.24 16.36
C GLU A 49 18.85 10.21 17.46
N VAL A 50 18.25 9.08 17.11
CA VAL A 50 17.95 7.97 18.03
C VAL A 50 19.23 7.17 18.36
N ALA A 51 20.12 6.99 17.38
CA ALA A 51 21.43 6.38 17.64
C ALA A 51 22.29 7.24 18.58
N ASP A 52 22.26 8.56 18.41
CA ASP A 52 22.94 9.50 19.31
C ASP A 52 22.31 9.48 20.71
N GLU A 53 20.98 9.39 20.82
CA GLU A 53 20.29 9.20 22.10
C GLU A 53 20.71 7.88 22.80
N ALA A 54 20.82 6.78 22.05
CA ALA A 54 21.29 5.50 22.58
C ALA A 54 22.71 5.63 23.17
N VAL A 55 23.60 6.36 22.47
CA VAL A 55 24.97 6.63 22.94
C VAL A 55 24.97 7.50 24.20
N ASP A 56 24.23 8.62 24.20
CA ASP A 56 24.15 9.53 25.35
C ASP A 56 23.57 8.85 26.59
N LEU A 57 22.61 7.96 26.36
CA LEU A 57 22.00 7.13 27.39
C LEU A 57 22.97 6.03 27.88
N GLY A 58 23.95 5.62 27.08
CA GLY A 58 24.77 4.43 27.33
C GLY A 58 23.94 3.16 27.29
N ALA A 59 23.10 3.02 26.26
CA ALA A 59 22.38 1.80 25.96
C ALA A 59 23.32 0.76 25.35
N ASP A 60 23.11 -0.51 25.69
CA ASP A 60 23.85 -1.64 25.11
C ASP A 60 23.05 -2.25 23.94
N LEU A 61 21.73 -2.03 23.91
CA LEU A 61 20.82 -2.53 22.89
C LEU A 61 19.78 -1.46 22.51
N LEU A 62 19.68 -1.17 21.22
CA LEU A 62 18.61 -0.40 20.60
C LEU A 62 17.65 -1.37 19.89
N ILE A 63 16.36 -1.34 20.27
CA ILE A 63 15.30 -2.11 19.62
C ILE A 63 14.43 -1.13 18.83
N THR A 64 14.28 -1.35 17.53
CA THR A 64 13.43 -0.52 16.68
C THR A 64 12.27 -1.29 16.08
N HIS A 65 11.16 -0.59 15.85
CA HIS A 65 10.06 -1.16 15.08
C HIS A 65 10.46 -1.29 13.60
N HIS A 66 10.94 -0.19 13.01
CA HIS A 66 11.31 -0.16 11.61
C HIS A 66 12.72 -0.73 11.36
N PRO A 67 12.91 -1.48 10.26
CA PRO A 67 14.22 -1.95 9.86
C PRO A 67 15.09 -0.83 9.29
N LEU A 68 16.31 -0.69 9.79
CA LEU A 68 17.31 0.17 9.15
C LEU A 68 17.60 -0.28 7.71
N TYR A 69 17.66 -1.59 7.49
CA TYR A 69 17.85 -2.21 6.17
C TYR A 69 16.68 -3.15 5.83
N LEU A 70 15.60 -2.60 5.29
CA LEU A 70 14.48 -3.40 4.78
C LEU A 70 14.86 -4.29 3.58
N ARG A 71 15.92 -3.93 2.84
CA ARG A 71 16.47 -4.70 1.72
C ARG A 71 17.96 -4.91 1.93
N GLY A 72 18.51 -5.96 1.32
CA GLY A 72 19.94 -6.26 1.36
C GLY A 72 20.81 -5.04 1.01
N THR A 73 21.84 -4.79 1.81
CA THR A 73 22.77 -3.68 1.61
C THR A 73 24.11 -4.15 1.06
N THR A 74 24.59 -3.51 0.00
CA THR A 74 25.91 -3.78 -0.58
C THR A 74 27.01 -2.90 0.01
N THR A 75 26.65 -1.92 0.86
CA THR A 75 27.60 -1.00 1.49
C THR A 75 27.10 -0.53 2.85
N VAL A 76 28.03 -0.34 3.78
CA VAL A 76 27.79 0.27 5.10
C VAL A 76 28.62 1.55 5.29
N ALA A 77 29.06 2.17 4.20
CA ALA A 77 29.94 3.34 4.27
C ALA A 77 29.33 4.50 5.10
N ALA A 78 30.09 5.02 6.06
CA ALA A 78 29.70 6.15 6.92
C ALA A 78 29.40 7.47 6.17
N SER A 79 29.68 7.53 4.86
CA SER A 79 29.26 8.64 3.99
C SER A 79 27.77 8.60 3.64
N THR A 80 27.10 7.47 3.86
CA THR A 80 25.63 7.32 3.73
C THR A 80 24.96 7.47 5.09
N PHE A 81 23.66 7.79 5.12
CA PHE A 81 22.95 7.95 6.39
C PHE A 81 22.85 6.62 7.17
N LYS A 82 22.42 5.53 6.51
CA LYS A 82 22.33 4.19 7.14
C LYS A 82 23.69 3.70 7.63
N GLY A 83 24.72 3.88 6.81
CA GLY A 83 26.08 3.55 7.21
C GLY A 83 26.54 4.36 8.42
N ARG A 84 26.23 5.66 8.50
CA ARG A 84 26.57 6.49 9.66
C ARG A 84 25.91 5.99 10.94
N VAL A 85 24.62 5.62 10.90
CA VAL A 85 23.90 5.04 12.03
C VAL A 85 24.59 3.76 12.50
N VAL A 86 24.79 2.78 11.61
CA VAL A 86 25.47 1.51 11.96
C VAL A 86 26.87 1.75 12.51
N HIS A 87 27.66 2.63 11.88
CA HIS A 87 29.00 2.95 12.38
C HIS A 87 28.96 3.63 13.76
N THR A 88 27.92 4.40 14.06
CA THR A 88 27.74 5.03 15.38
C THR A 88 27.48 3.95 16.43
N LEU A 89 26.53 3.05 16.17
CA LEU A 89 26.15 1.97 17.08
C LEU A 89 27.34 1.00 17.31
N ILE A 90 27.98 0.51 16.25
CA ILE A 90 29.13 -0.42 16.34
C ILE A 90 30.30 0.19 17.11
N LYS A 91 30.60 1.49 16.94
CA LYS A 91 31.73 2.13 17.63
C LYS A 91 31.51 2.33 19.14
N HIS A 92 30.27 2.22 19.59
CA HIS A 92 29.89 2.35 21.00
C HIS A 92 29.35 1.04 21.56
N ASP A 93 29.61 -0.07 20.85
CA ASP A 93 29.22 -1.42 21.27
C ASP A 93 27.70 -1.59 21.52
N ILE A 94 26.89 -0.83 20.77
CA ILE A 94 25.42 -0.87 20.86
C ILE A 94 24.88 -1.82 19.79
N ALA A 95 24.14 -2.83 20.22
CA ALA A 95 23.42 -3.72 19.31
C ALA A 95 22.16 -3.04 18.75
N LEU A 96 21.77 -3.40 17.53
CA LEU A 96 20.50 -2.99 16.91
C LEU A 96 19.68 -4.23 16.59
N HIS A 97 18.46 -4.31 17.11
CA HIS A 97 17.50 -5.36 16.84
C HIS A 97 16.18 -4.79 16.32
N VAL A 98 15.53 -5.48 15.38
CA VAL A 98 14.32 -5.02 14.72
C VAL A 98 13.17 -5.99 14.98
N ALA A 99 12.04 -5.47 15.44
CA ALA A 99 10.77 -6.18 15.48
C ALA A 99 9.70 -5.35 14.74
N HIS A 100 9.37 -5.78 13.52
CA HIS A 100 8.53 -5.07 12.57
C HIS A 100 7.19 -5.81 12.39
N THR A 101 6.95 -6.49 11.28
CA THR A 101 5.66 -7.16 11.03
C THR A 101 5.38 -8.35 11.96
N ASN A 102 6.42 -8.97 12.53
CA ASN A 102 6.28 -9.95 13.62
C ASN A 102 5.68 -9.32 14.89
N ALA A 103 5.95 -8.04 15.15
CA ALA A 103 5.32 -7.29 16.24
C ALA A 103 3.92 -6.77 15.86
N ASP A 104 3.65 -6.48 14.58
CA ASP A 104 2.31 -6.10 14.11
C ASP A 104 1.27 -7.21 14.28
N THR A 105 1.69 -8.46 14.06
CA THR A 105 0.83 -9.65 14.12
C THR A 105 0.71 -10.25 15.51
N ALA A 106 1.57 -9.85 16.45
CA ALA A 106 1.65 -10.40 17.80
C ALA A 106 0.42 -10.10 18.67
N ASP A 107 0.27 -10.84 19.76
CA ASP A 107 -0.75 -10.63 20.80
C ASP A 107 -0.08 -10.65 22.20
N PRO A 108 0.07 -9.50 22.87
CA PRO A 108 -0.21 -8.15 22.37
C PRO A 108 0.90 -7.66 21.41
N GLY A 109 0.52 -6.89 20.40
CA GLY A 109 1.37 -6.32 19.35
C GLY A 109 1.09 -4.83 19.10
N VAL A 110 1.50 -4.31 17.95
CA VAL A 110 1.42 -2.87 17.62
C VAL A 110 -0.01 -2.35 17.64
N SER A 111 -0.93 -3.10 17.03
CA SER A 111 -2.34 -2.69 16.96
C SER A 111 -3.07 -2.81 18.31
N ASP A 112 -2.58 -3.65 19.24
CA ASP A 112 -3.09 -3.69 20.61
C ASP A 112 -2.66 -2.44 21.39
N ALA A 113 -1.41 -2.01 21.24
CA ALA A 113 -0.91 -0.80 21.86
C ALA A 113 -1.62 0.45 21.33
N LEU A 114 -1.88 0.51 20.02
CA LEU A 114 -2.69 1.57 19.40
C LEU A 114 -4.12 1.57 19.94
N ALA A 115 -4.77 0.41 20.03
CA ALA A 115 -6.11 0.31 20.61
C ALA A 115 -6.13 0.75 22.09
N GLY A 116 -5.13 0.34 22.87
CA GLY A 116 -4.96 0.72 24.27
C GLY A 116 -4.77 2.22 24.45
N ALA A 117 -3.94 2.87 23.64
CA ALA A 117 -3.73 4.32 23.67
C ALA A 117 -5.04 5.11 23.41
N LEU A 118 -5.95 4.53 22.64
CA LEU A 118 -7.23 5.12 22.26
C LEU A 118 -8.39 4.71 23.19
N ASP A 119 -8.13 3.97 24.27
CA ASP A 119 -9.16 3.41 25.16
C ASP A 119 -10.21 2.59 24.39
N LEU A 120 -9.77 1.72 23.47
CA LEU A 120 -10.62 0.88 22.64
C LEU A 120 -10.64 -0.57 23.16
N ARG A 121 -11.83 -1.19 23.21
CA ARG A 121 -11.96 -2.60 23.58
C ARG A 121 -11.79 -3.48 22.34
N ILE A 122 -10.73 -4.28 22.33
CA ILE A 122 -10.43 -5.23 21.25
C ILE A 122 -11.46 -6.37 21.26
N VAL A 123 -11.98 -6.73 20.08
CA VAL A 123 -12.87 -7.88 19.89
C VAL A 123 -12.22 -9.00 19.06
N GLY A 124 -11.11 -8.72 18.38
CA GLY A 124 -10.32 -9.70 17.63
C GLY A 124 -9.40 -9.05 16.59
N PRO A 125 -8.56 -9.84 15.90
CA PRO A 125 -7.72 -9.36 14.81
C PRO A 125 -8.56 -8.94 13.60
N LEU A 126 -8.07 -7.96 12.83
CA LEU A 126 -8.70 -7.55 11.56
C LEU A 126 -8.43 -8.57 10.46
N VAL A 127 -7.18 -9.01 10.34
CA VAL A 127 -6.76 -10.12 9.48
C VAL A 127 -6.23 -11.24 10.38
N PRO A 128 -7.04 -12.26 10.69
CA PRO A 128 -6.64 -13.31 11.63
C PRO A 128 -5.45 -14.14 11.12
N ASP A 129 -4.53 -14.48 12.02
CA ASP A 129 -3.51 -15.50 11.79
C ASP A 129 -4.17 -16.90 11.75
N ALA A 130 -4.21 -17.52 10.58
CA ALA A 130 -4.82 -18.84 10.38
C ALA A 130 -4.12 -19.96 11.17
N THR A 131 -2.89 -19.73 11.62
CA THR A 131 -2.13 -20.69 12.45
C THR A 131 -2.38 -20.51 13.94
N ASP A 132 -3.14 -19.50 14.35
CA ASP A 132 -3.47 -19.25 15.76
C ASP A 132 -4.77 -19.95 16.19
N PRO A 133 -4.71 -21.08 16.94
CA PRO A 133 -5.91 -21.76 17.40
C PRO A 133 -6.73 -20.92 18.39
N GLU A 134 -6.11 -19.97 19.07
CA GLU A 134 -6.77 -19.08 20.03
C GLU A 134 -7.40 -17.84 19.34
N GLY A 135 -7.07 -17.60 18.07
CA GLY A 135 -7.63 -16.54 17.24
C GLY A 135 -7.36 -15.13 17.76
N ARG A 136 -6.27 -14.92 18.52
CA ARG A 136 -5.92 -13.61 19.10
C ARG A 136 -4.91 -12.85 18.23
N ARG A 137 -4.04 -13.57 17.51
CA ARG A 137 -3.01 -12.99 16.64
C ARG A 137 -3.53 -12.64 15.24
N GLY A 138 -2.85 -11.71 14.60
CA GLY A 138 -3.15 -11.25 13.24
C GLY A 138 -2.86 -9.77 13.04
N LEU A 139 -2.95 -9.27 11.80
CA LEU A 139 -2.76 -7.85 11.49
C LEU A 139 -3.99 -7.04 11.89
N GLY A 140 -3.76 -5.85 12.43
CA GLY A 140 -4.82 -4.91 12.85
C GLY A 140 -5.72 -5.44 13.96
N ARG A 141 -6.53 -4.56 14.56
CA ARG A 141 -7.55 -4.95 15.54
C ARG A 141 -8.91 -4.39 15.17
N ILE A 142 -9.92 -5.23 15.29
CA ILE A 142 -11.30 -4.79 15.35
C ILE A 142 -11.59 -4.47 16.81
N CYS A 143 -12.13 -3.28 17.04
CA CYS A 143 -12.42 -2.75 18.36
C CYS A 143 -13.85 -2.22 18.45
N GLU A 144 -14.34 -2.13 19.67
CA GLU A 144 -15.60 -1.48 20.03
C GLU A 144 -15.33 -0.34 21.00
N LEU A 145 -16.06 0.76 20.81
CA LEU A 145 -16.09 1.87 21.75
C LEU A 145 -17.07 1.55 22.88
N ASP A 146 -16.71 1.86 24.12
CA ASP A 146 -17.61 1.73 25.27
C ASP A 146 -18.83 2.66 25.16
N HIS A 147 -18.62 3.85 24.58
CA HIS A 147 -19.66 4.82 24.31
C HIS A 147 -19.57 5.26 22.85
N PRO A 148 -20.65 5.08 22.06
CA PRO A 148 -20.68 5.58 20.69
C PRO A 148 -20.45 7.10 20.66
N GLU A 149 -19.58 7.55 19.76
CA GLU A 149 -19.28 8.97 19.55
C GLU A 149 -19.35 9.31 18.06
N THR A 150 -19.31 10.58 17.71
CA THR A 150 -19.25 11.02 16.30
C THR A 150 -17.85 10.80 15.71
N LEU A 151 -17.73 10.71 14.38
CA LEU A 151 -16.44 10.63 13.70
C LEU A 151 -15.53 11.81 14.10
N ARG A 152 -16.11 13.01 14.24
CA ARG A 152 -15.40 14.19 14.72
C ARG A 152 -14.82 13.98 16.12
N GLU A 153 -15.63 13.56 17.08
CA GLU A 153 -15.20 13.32 18.46
C GLU A 153 -14.13 12.23 18.52
N PHE A 154 -14.27 11.16 17.72
CA PHE A 154 -13.25 10.11 17.65
C PHE A 154 -11.93 10.62 17.07
N ALA A 155 -11.96 11.44 16.01
CA ALA A 155 -10.76 12.03 15.44
C ALA A 155 -10.07 13.00 16.42
N GLU A 156 -10.85 13.79 17.17
CA GLU A 156 -10.33 14.67 18.23
C GLU A 156 -9.71 13.86 19.38
N ARG A 157 -10.35 12.77 19.80
CA ARG A 157 -9.81 11.85 20.80
C ARG A 157 -8.50 11.21 20.33
N ALA A 158 -8.44 10.73 19.09
CA ALA A 158 -7.23 10.17 18.52
C ALA A 158 -6.10 11.21 18.47
N ALA A 159 -6.38 12.44 18.04
CA ALA A 159 -5.39 13.52 18.02
C ALA A 159 -4.89 13.92 19.42
N ALA A 160 -5.71 13.77 20.46
CA ALA A 160 -5.34 14.08 21.84
C ALA A 160 -4.57 12.95 22.54
N ARG A 161 -4.78 11.69 22.12
CA ARG A 161 -4.21 10.49 22.75
C ARG A 161 -2.93 10.01 22.09
N LEU A 162 -2.83 10.16 20.77
CA LEU A 162 -1.62 9.78 20.03
C LEU A 162 -0.51 10.82 20.25
N PRO A 163 0.77 10.42 20.13
CA PRO A 163 1.88 11.34 20.15
C PRO A 163 1.71 12.51 19.17
N ALA A 164 2.04 13.72 19.63
CA ALA A 164 1.87 14.92 18.82
C ALA A 164 2.87 14.96 17.65
N THR A 165 2.33 15.06 16.43
CA THR A 165 3.10 15.25 15.18
C THR A 165 2.57 16.45 14.42
N ALA A 166 3.30 16.90 13.39
CA ALA A 166 2.84 18.01 12.58
C ALA A 166 1.54 17.69 11.82
N GLN A 167 1.38 16.45 11.34
CA GLN A 167 0.20 16.03 10.57
C GLN A 167 -1.11 16.13 11.38
N GLY A 168 -1.08 15.78 12.66
CA GLY A 168 -2.29 15.53 13.44
C GLY A 168 -3.08 14.32 12.90
N VAL A 169 -4.41 14.37 13.01
CA VAL A 169 -5.31 13.32 12.50
C VAL A 169 -6.22 13.91 11.43
N ARG A 170 -6.20 13.33 10.23
CA ARG A 170 -7.12 13.67 9.14
C ARG A 170 -8.26 12.67 9.13
N ALA A 171 -9.48 13.13 8.88
CA ALA A 171 -10.65 12.25 8.78
C ALA A 171 -11.37 12.42 7.44
N ALA A 172 -11.85 11.31 6.88
CA ALA A 172 -12.68 11.28 5.69
C ALA A 172 -14.00 10.56 5.98
N GLY A 173 -15.11 11.26 5.72
CA GLY A 173 -16.47 10.78 5.96
C GLY A 173 -17.38 11.86 6.51
N ASP A 174 -18.63 11.50 6.81
CA ASP A 174 -19.55 12.40 7.50
C ASP A 174 -19.06 12.60 8.95
N PRO A 175 -18.67 13.84 9.35
CA PRO A 175 -18.17 14.12 10.69
C PRO A 175 -19.17 13.78 11.80
N ASP A 176 -20.47 13.80 11.50
CA ASP A 176 -21.55 13.57 12.47
C ASP A 176 -21.99 12.09 12.49
N ARG A 177 -21.38 11.23 11.67
CA ARG A 177 -21.61 9.78 11.68
C ARG A 177 -21.28 9.23 13.07
N THR A 178 -22.17 8.42 13.62
CA THR A 178 -21.88 7.64 14.84
C THR A 178 -20.89 6.50 14.56
N VAL A 179 -19.81 6.46 15.32
CA VAL A 179 -18.78 5.43 15.34
C VAL A 179 -18.99 4.54 16.57
N ARG A 180 -19.12 3.22 16.36
CA ARG A 180 -19.23 2.21 17.42
C ARG A 180 -18.13 1.16 17.31
N ARG A 181 -17.89 0.70 16.09
CA ARG A 181 -16.92 -0.36 15.79
C ARG A 181 -15.83 0.21 14.90
N VAL A 182 -14.59 0.03 15.29
CA VAL A 182 -13.43 0.62 14.61
C VAL A 182 -12.42 -0.46 14.29
N ALA A 183 -11.87 -0.44 13.09
CA ALA A 183 -10.62 -1.14 12.82
C ALA A 183 -9.45 -0.19 13.10
N VAL A 184 -8.39 -0.69 13.73
CA VAL A 184 -7.12 0.03 13.88
C VAL A 184 -5.98 -0.80 13.30
N SER A 185 -5.04 -0.14 12.63
CA SER A 185 -3.77 -0.75 12.20
C SER A 185 -2.67 0.30 12.31
N GLY A 186 -1.62 -0.02 13.08
CA GLY A 186 -0.36 0.74 13.05
C GLY A 186 0.21 0.77 11.64
N GLY A 187 0.97 1.82 11.34
CA GLY A 187 1.62 1.99 10.05
C GLY A 187 0.67 2.13 8.86
N SER A 188 1.12 1.70 7.68
CA SER A 188 0.41 1.84 6.41
C SER A 188 -0.68 0.78 6.22
N GLY A 189 -1.94 1.16 6.44
CA GLY A 189 -3.10 0.26 6.30
C GLY A 189 -3.80 0.25 4.93
N ASP A 190 -3.22 0.90 3.91
CA ASP A 190 -3.86 1.10 2.60
C ASP A 190 -4.20 -0.24 1.86
N SER A 191 -3.50 -1.33 2.17
CA SER A 191 -3.77 -2.68 1.64
C SER A 191 -4.91 -3.41 2.36
N LEU A 192 -5.40 -2.90 3.49
CA LEU A 192 -6.35 -3.60 4.37
C LEU A 192 -7.81 -3.27 4.09
N PHE A 193 -8.11 -2.43 3.09
CA PHE A 193 -9.47 -1.96 2.82
C PHE A 193 -10.49 -3.09 2.59
N ASP A 194 -10.09 -4.19 1.96
CA ASP A 194 -10.99 -5.33 1.76
C ASP A 194 -11.33 -6.04 3.07
N ALA A 195 -10.35 -6.24 3.95
CA ALA A 195 -10.56 -6.80 5.28
C ALA A 195 -11.43 -5.88 6.16
N VAL A 196 -11.16 -4.57 6.12
CA VAL A 196 -11.95 -3.54 6.81
C VAL A 196 -13.41 -3.56 6.35
N ARG A 197 -13.63 -3.65 5.03
CA ARG A 197 -14.98 -3.74 4.46
C ARG A 197 -15.69 -5.02 4.89
N ALA A 198 -15.00 -6.16 4.85
CA ALA A 198 -15.53 -7.45 5.29
C ALA A 198 -15.87 -7.47 6.79
N ALA A 199 -15.10 -6.76 7.62
CA ALA A 199 -15.33 -6.64 9.06
C ALA A 199 -16.55 -5.78 9.42
N GLY A 200 -17.08 -4.97 8.49
CA GLY A 200 -18.27 -4.15 8.70
C GLY A 200 -18.11 -3.09 9.78
N VAL A 201 -16.91 -2.51 9.92
CA VAL A 201 -16.61 -1.46 10.89
C VAL A 201 -17.14 -0.09 10.44
N ASP A 202 -17.39 0.81 11.40
CA ASP A 202 -17.83 2.18 11.14
C ASP A 202 -16.69 3.09 10.69
N ALA A 203 -15.50 2.88 11.26
CA ALA A 203 -14.31 3.64 10.94
C ALA A 203 -13.06 2.77 10.88
N PHE A 204 -12.05 3.23 10.15
CA PHE A 204 -10.72 2.64 10.09
C PHE A 204 -9.67 3.70 10.38
N LEU A 205 -8.88 3.50 11.44
CA LEU A 205 -7.76 4.36 11.81
C LEU A 205 -6.44 3.68 11.47
N THR A 206 -5.64 4.35 10.64
CA THR A 206 -4.31 3.89 10.21
C THR A 206 -3.47 5.10 9.78
N ALA A 207 -2.36 4.87 9.07
CA ALA A 207 -1.53 5.90 8.47
C ALA A 207 -1.31 5.65 6.96
N ASP A 208 -0.64 6.62 6.31
CA ASP A 208 -0.19 6.57 4.90
C ASP A 208 -1.28 6.25 3.88
N LEU A 209 -2.50 6.70 4.16
CA LEU A 209 -3.63 6.53 3.27
C LEU A 209 -3.46 7.33 1.97
N ARG A 210 -3.47 6.63 0.83
CA ARG A 210 -3.28 7.25 -0.49
C ARG A 210 -4.61 7.74 -1.04
N HIS A 211 -4.56 8.77 -1.89
CA HIS A 211 -5.75 9.47 -2.40
C HIS A 211 -6.76 8.53 -3.09
N HIS A 212 -6.33 7.78 -4.11
CA HIS A 212 -7.26 6.94 -4.88
C HIS A 212 -7.83 5.77 -4.07
N PRO A 213 -7.02 4.96 -3.36
CA PRO A 213 -7.54 3.89 -2.51
C PRO A 213 -8.54 4.40 -1.44
N SER A 214 -8.21 5.51 -0.79
CA SER A 214 -9.12 6.14 0.19
C SER A 214 -10.43 6.62 -0.43
N SER A 215 -10.34 7.29 -1.59
CA SER A 215 -11.51 7.76 -2.33
C SER A 215 -12.40 6.60 -2.76
N GLU A 216 -11.81 5.51 -3.24
CA GLU A 216 -12.56 4.33 -3.67
C GLU A 216 -13.20 3.62 -2.49
N ALA A 217 -12.50 3.45 -1.37
CA ALA A 217 -13.05 2.87 -0.15
C ALA A 217 -14.33 3.62 0.32
N ARG A 218 -14.32 4.95 0.17
CA ARG A 218 -15.44 5.86 0.48
C ARG A 218 -16.62 5.77 -0.49
N GLU A 219 -16.40 5.41 -1.75
CA GLU A 219 -17.48 5.21 -2.74
C GLU A 219 -18.15 3.83 -2.58
N HIS A 220 -17.41 2.83 -2.10
CA HIS A 220 -17.94 1.49 -1.90
C HIS A 220 -18.80 1.35 -0.63
N SER A 221 -18.60 2.23 0.35
CA SER A 221 -19.29 2.16 1.63
C SER A 221 -19.21 3.48 2.39
N ASP A 222 -20.09 3.66 3.36
CA ASP A 222 -20.06 4.85 4.23
C ASP A 222 -18.88 4.86 5.23
N LEU A 223 -17.97 3.86 5.18
CA LEU A 223 -16.80 3.69 6.06
C LEU A 223 -16.04 5.00 6.28
N ALA A 224 -15.89 5.41 7.54
CA ALA A 224 -15.06 6.56 7.86
C ALA A 224 -13.57 6.18 7.90
N LEU A 225 -12.70 7.06 7.45
CA LEU A 225 -11.25 6.85 7.48
C LEU A 225 -10.61 7.88 8.40
N LEU A 226 -9.64 7.46 9.21
CA LEU A 226 -8.79 8.32 10.01
C LEU A 226 -7.33 8.01 9.64
N ASP A 227 -6.61 9.07 9.29
CA ASP A 227 -5.22 9.04 8.83
C ASP A 227 -4.35 9.87 9.77
N ALA A 228 -3.67 9.18 10.66
CA ALA A 228 -2.71 9.73 11.61
C ALA A 228 -1.28 9.60 11.06
N ALA A 229 -0.32 10.27 11.70
CA ALA A 229 1.09 10.09 11.31
C ALA A 229 1.53 8.64 11.58
N HIS A 230 2.26 8.06 10.63
CA HIS A 230 2.76 6.67 10.68
C HIS A 230 3.49 6.38 12.00
N TRP A 231 4.48 7.21 12.33
CA TRP A 231 5.20 7.11 13.59
C TRP A 231 4.28 7.16 14.83
N ALA A 232 3.25 8.02 14.81
CA ALA A 232 2.36 8.20 15.95
C ALA A 232 1.43 7.02 16.19
N THR A 233 1.08 6.25 15.15
CA THR A 233 0.24 5.05 15.29
C THR A 233 1.02 3.85 15.81
N GLU A 234 2.34 3.85 15.66
CA GLU A 234 3.22 2.73 16.05
C GLU A 234 4.00 2.99 17.33
N TRP A 235 4.31 4.24 17.65
CA TRP A 235 5.05 4.59 18.86
C TRP A 235 4.45 4.02 20.15
N PRO A 236 3.11 3.94 20.36
CA PRO A 236 2.53 3.31 21.55
C PRO A 236 3.05 1.87 21.80
N TRP A 237 3.40 1.14 20.74
CA TRP A 237 3.98 -0.20 20.85
C TRP A 237 5.32 -0.18 21.60
N THR A 238 6.13 0.87 21.44
CA THR A 238 7.44 0.95 22.09
C THR A 238 7.32 1.00 23.63
N GLU A 239 6.25 1.62 24.16
CA GLU A 239 5.95 1.60 25.60
C GLU A 239 5.47 0.21 26.05
N GLN A 240 4.61 -0.44 25.28
CA GLN A 240 4.15 -1.81 25.55
C GLN A 240 5.32 -2.80 25.53
N ALA A 241 6.17 -2.72 24.51
CA ALA A 241 7.35 -3.56 24.32
C ALA A 241 8.36 -3.40 25.46
N ALA A 242 8.62 -2.15 25.90
CA ALA A 242 9.47 -1.89 27.05
C ALA A 242 8.90 -2.51 28.33
N ALA A 243 7.60 -2.38 28.58
CA ALA A 243 6.95 -3.00 29.74
C ALA A 243 7.02 -4.54 29.70
N GLN A 244 6.83 -5.16 28.53
CA GLN A 244 6.96 -6.62 28.37
C GLN A 244 8.39 -7.09 28.67
N LEU A 245 9.40 -6.34 28.22
CA LEU A 245 10.80 -6.67 28.51
C LEU A 245 11.17 -6.42 29.97
N ASP A 246 10.62 -5.38 30.62
CA ASP A 246 10.77 -5.16 32.07
C ASP A 246 10.23 -6.34 32.87
N GLU A 247 9.03 -6.83 32.55
CA GLU A 247 8.45 -8.00 33.21
C GLU A 247 9.31 -9.26 33.01
N ILE A 248 9.88 -9.45 31.82
CA ILE A 248 10.80 -10.55 31.55
C ILE A 248 12.07 -10.38 32.39
N SER A 249 12.66 -9.19 32.39
CA SER A 249 13.85 -8.86 33.17
C SER A 249 13.65 -9.16 34.66
N ASP A 250 12.50 -8.80 35.23
CA ASP A 250 12.15 -9.11 36.61
C ASP A 250 12.02 -10.62 36.86
N ARG A 251 11.38 -11.37 35.95
CA ARG A 251 11.25 -12.83 36.06
C ARG A 251 12.59 -13.56 36.00
N HIS A 252 13.54 -13.03 35.24
CA HIS A 252 14.87 -13.61 35.07
C HIS A 252 15.94 -13.01 35.99
N ASP A 253 15.59 -12.05 36.86
CA ASP A 253 16.51 -11.30 37.73
C ASP A 253 17.68 -10.67 36.93
N TRP A 254 17.37 -10.17 35.73
CA TRP A 254 18.36 -9.57 34.84
C TRP A 254 18.73 -8.14 35.22
N GLY A 255 17.83 -7.41 35.89
CA GLY A 255 18.07 -6.02 36.29
C GLY A 255 18.29 -5.06 35.12
N LEU A 256 17.68 -5.33 33.96
CA LEU A 256 17.72 -4.44 32.80
C LEU A 256 17.08 -3.09 33.12
N ARG A 257 17.62 -2.03 32.52
CA ARG A 257 17.01 -0.70 32.50
C ARG A 257 16.44 -0.45 31.10
N THR A 258 15.13 -0.53 30.96
CA THR A 258 14.48 -0.21 29.68
C THR A 258 14.13 1.28 29.61
N HIS A 259 14.21 1.81 28.40
CA HIS A 259 13.91 3.19 28.07
C HIS A 259 13.13 3.23 26.77
N VAL A 260 12.29 4.26 26.61
CA VAL A 260 11.54 4.51 25.38
C VAL A 260 11.94 5.88 24.86
N SER A 261 12.41 5.92 23.61
CA SER A 261 12.73 7.16 22.92
C SER A 261 11.47 8.02 22.79
N ARG A 262 11.59 9.29 23.14
CA ARG A 262 10.53 10.30 22.92
C ARG A 262 10.85 11.23 21.75
N ILE A 263 11.90 10.93 21.00
CA ILE A 263 12.25 11.68 19.79
C ILE A 263 11.17 11.39 18.75
N VAL A 264 10.48 12.46 18.31
CA VAL A 264 9.51 12.37 17.21
C VAL A 264 10.28 12.23 15.91
N THR A 265 10.24 11.05 15.30
CA THR A 265 10.92 10.74 14.04
C THR A 265 9.99 10.82 12.82
N ASP A 266 8.77 11.32 13.00
CA ASP A 266 7.88 11.70 11.90
C ASP A 266 8.59 12.72 10.97
N PRO A 267 8.67 12.46 9.66
CA PRO A 267 9.42 13.33 8.74
C PRO A 267 8.75 14.69 8.49
N TRP A 268 7.48 14.86 8.89
CA TRP A 268 6.71 16.08 8.68
C TRP A 268 6.83 17.02 9.87
N THR A 269 7.24 18.26 9.62
CA THR A 269 7.55 19.24 10.69
C THR A 269 6.56 20.40 10.79
N ALA A 270 5.68 20.58 9.81
CA ALA A 270 4.68 21.63 9.82
C ALA A 270 3.39 21.20 9.10
N HIS A 271 2.25 21.67 9.60
CA HIS A 271 0.95 21.58 8.95
C HIS A 271 0.28 22.96 8.96
N ALA A 272 -0.26 23.34 7.82
CA ALA A 272 -1.06 24.55 7.66
C ALA A 272 -2.44 24.15 7.17
N ALA A 273 -3.44 24.22 8.06
CA ALA A 273 -4.82 24.03 7.66
C ALA A 273 -5.21 25.12 6.66
N ALA A 274 -5.75 24.71 5.52
CA ALA A 274 -6.37 25.66 4.61
C ALA A 274 -7.54 26.36 5.33
N PRO A 275 -7.79 27.66 5.08
CA PRO A 275 -9.01 28.28 5.57
C PRO A 275 -10.20 27.47 5.06
N PRO A 276 -11.25 27.28 5.88
CA PRO A 276 -12.44 26.59 5.42
C PRO A 276 -12.90 27.26 4.12
N PRO A 277 -13.37 26.48 3.12
CA PRO A 277 -13.97 27.10 1.95
C PRO A 277 -15.02 28.10 2.44
N PRO A 278 -15.16 29.26 1.77
CA PRO A 278 -16.22 30.20 2.12
C PRO A 278 -17.50 29.38 2.23
N ALA A 279 -18.21 29.53 3.36
CA ALA A 279 -19.46 28.83 3.61
C ALA A 279 -20.22 28.80 2.29
N ARG A 280 -20.60 27.60 1.81
CA ARG A 280 -21.48 27.50 0.64
C ARG A 280 -22.52 28.58 0.83
N LEU A 281 -22.60 29.51 -0.12
CA LEU A 281 -23.61 30.57 -0.10
C LEU A 281 -24.88 29.89 0.40
N PRO A 282 -25.46 30.36 1.53
CA PRO A 282 -26.65 29.71 2.08
C PRO A 282 -27.60 29.49 0.92
N ASP A 283 -28.12 28.25 0.80
CA ASP A 283 -29.10 27.86 -0.22
C ASP A 283 -29.89 29.10 -0.54
N LEU A 284 -29.69 29.64 -1.75
CA LEU A 284 -30.27 30.91 -2.15
C LEU A 284 -31.72 30.84 -1.70
N VAL A 285 -32.02 31.65 -0.68
CA VAL A 285 -33.35 31.80 -0.10
C VAL A 285 -34.28 31.74 -1.27
N SER A 286 -35.20 30.77 -1.26
CA SER A 286 -36.21 30.54 -2.28
C SER A 286 -36.67 31.88 -2.85
N VAL A 287 -36.01 32.28 -3.93
CA VAL A 287 -36.31 33.53 -4.61
C VAL A 287 -37.70 33.28 -5.15
N PRO A 288 -38.69 34.17 -4.92
CA PRO A 288 -39.99 34.03 -5.55
C PRO A 288 -39.73 33.89 -7.04
N THR A 289 -40.03 32.70 -7.57
CA THR A 289 -39.82 32.29 -8.95
C THR A 289 -40.78 33.05 -9.83
N ARG A 290 -40.50 34.33 -10.07
CA ARG A 290 -41.07 35.14 -11.16
C ARG A 290 -40.06 36.18 -11.59
N LEU A 291 -38.96 35.72 -12.17
CA LEU A 291 -38.32 36.50 -13.23
C LEU A 291 -38.99 36.06 -14.54
N PRO A 292 -39.54 36.99 -15.34
CA PRO A 292 -40.04 36.69 -16.66
C PRO A 292 -38.92 36.06 -17.49
N TRP A 293 -39.28 35.05 -18.29
CA TRP A 293 -38.39 34.29 -19.16
C TRP A 293 -37.24 35.14 -19.72
N SER A 294 -36.01 34.63 -19.58
CA SER A 294 -34.85 35.05 -20.38
C SER A 294 -35.26 35.22 -21.85
N PRO A 295 -34.68 36.17 -22.60
CA PRO A 295 -35.16 36.60 -23.91
C PRO A 295 -35.54 35.39 -24.76
N THR A 296 -36.79 35.36 -25.22
CA THR A 296 -37.34 34.29 -26.04
C THR A 296 -36.47 34.09 -27.26
N LEU A 297 -35.67 33.03 -27.25
CA LEU A 297 -34.95 32.58 -28.42
C LEU A 297 -35.99 31.94 -29.35
N ASN A 298 -36.02 32.40 -30.60
CA ASN A 298 -36.86 31.80 -31.64
C ASN A 298 -35.95 31.08 -32.64
N ALA A 299 -36.31 29.86 -33.01
CA ALA A 299 -35.66 29.05 -34.02
C ALA A 299 -36.71 28.27 -34.81
N ALA A 300 -36.50 28.05 -36.11
CA ALA A 300 -37.49 27.34 -36.92
C ALA A 300 -37.75 25.93 -36.34
N PRO A 301 -38.99 25.40 -36.41
CA PRO A 301 -39.30 24.06 -35.90
C PRO A 301 -38.36 22.96 -36.42
N ALA A 302 -37.92 23.07 -37.68
CA ALA A 302 -36.96 22.16 -38.29
C ALA A 302 -35.59 22.18 -37.58
N ASP A 303 -35.13 23.35 -37.14
CA ASP A 303 -33.85 23.50 -36.44
C ASP A 303 -33.95 23.01 -34.98
N GLN A 304 -35.11 23.21 -34.35
CA GLN A 304 -35.40 22.62 -33.03
C GLN A 304 -35.39 21.08 -33.10
N ILE A 305 -35.96 20.48 -34.16
CA ILE A 305 -35.97 19.03 -34.37
C ILE A 305 -34.54 18.50 -34.59
N ARG A 306 -33.71 19.20 -35.38
CA ARG A 306 -32.30 18.83 -35.61
C ARG A 306 -31.45 18.79 -34.33
N LEU A 307 -31.83 19.51 -33.27
CA LEU A 307 -31.17 19.37 -31.97
C LEU A 307 -31.31 17.96 -31.38
N LEU A 308 -32.39 17.23 -31.69
CA LEU A 308 -32.55 15.84 -31.26
C LEU A 308 -31.55 14.92 -31.98
N ASP A 309 -31.23 15.20 -33.23
CA ASP A 309 -30.22 14.45 -34.00
C ASP A 309 -28.82 14.70 -33.43
N VAL A 310 -28.48 15.96 -33.14
CA VAL A 310 -27.22 16.32 -32.45
C VAL A 310 -27.15 15.68 -31.05
N GLN A 311 -28.26 15.70 -30.30
CA GLN A 311 -28.35 15.06 -28.99
C GLN A 311 -28.13 13.56 -29.05
N ALA A 312 -28.68 12.87 -30.05
CA ALA A 312 -28.48 11.43 -30.23
C ALA A 312 -27.00 11.11 -30.51
N LEU A 313 -26.34 11.91 -31.34
CA LEU A 313 -24.91 11.76 -31.63
C LEU A 313 -24.05 12.06 -30.39
N ASP A 314 -24.38 13.09 -29.60
CA ASP A 314 -23.70 13.40 -28.34
C ASP A 314 -23.83 12.27 -27.30
N VAL A 315 -25.01 11.64 -27.21
CA VAL A 315 -25.20 10.44 -26.36
C VAL A 315 -24.32 9.29 -26.86
N ARG A 316 -24.28 9.05 -28.16
CA ARG A 316 -23.44 7.99 -28.74
C ARG A 316 -21.95 8.25 -28.50
N LEU A 317 -21.48 9.49 -28.65
CA LEU A 317 -20.10 9.89 -28.32
C LEU A 317 -19.78 9.64 -26.85
N SER A 318 -20.70 10.00 -25.93
CA SER A 318 -20.51 9.73 -24.50
C SER A 318 -20.45 8.23 -24.19
N GLN A 319 -21.27 7.41 -24.86
CA GLN A 319 -21.25 5.95 -24.71
C GLN A 319 -19.94 5.35 -25.23
N LEU A 320 -19.44 5.81 -26.38
CA LEU A 320 -18.17 5.36 -26.96
C LEU A 320 -16.98 5.78 -26.08
N ALA A 321 -16.97 7.01 -25.58
CA ALA A 321 -15.94 7.49 -24.66
C ALA A 321 -15.92 6.66 -23.36
N HIS A 322 -17.09 6.32 -22.81
CA HIS A 322 -17.19 5.43 -21.66
C HIS A 322 -16.66 4.03 -21.99
N LYS A 323 -17.13 3.42 -23.09
CA LYS A 323 -16.68 2.10 -23.55
C LYS A 323 -15.17 2.01 -23.72
N ARG A 324 -14.56 3.07 -24.27
CA ARG A 324 -13.10 3.19 -24.44
C ARG A 324 -12.36 3.19 -23.10
N LYS A 325 -12.91 3.85 -22.08
CA LYS A 325 -12.32 3.94 -20.74
C LYS A 325 -12.47 2.64 -19.96
N THR A 326 -13.56 1.91 -20.17
CA THR A 326 -13.93 0.71 -19.41
C THR A 326 -13.68 -0.59 -20.18
N LEU A 327 -12.66 -0.63 -21.05
CA LEU A 327 -12.26 -1.86 -21.73
C LEU A 327 -11.86 -2.92 -20.70
N PRO A 328 -12.37 -4.17 -20.80
CA PRO A 328 -12.05 -5.24 -19.85
C PRO A 328 -10.55 -5.58 -19.83
N GLU A 329 -9.85 -5.34 -20.93
CA GLU A 329 -8.40 -5.54 -21.05
C GLU A 329 -7.60 -4.67 -20.06
N HIS A 330 -8.14 -3.55 -19.56
CA HIS A 330 -7.46 -2.75 -18.54
C HIS A 330 -7.26 -3.52 -17.24
N ALA A 331 -8.31 -4.17 -16.74
CA ALA A 331 -8.25 -4.96 -15.50
C ALA A 331 -7.39 -6.23 -15.67
N GLU A 332 -7.45 -6.84 -16.86
CA GLU A 332 -6.61 -8.00 -17.19
C GLU A 332 -5.11 -7.62 -17.19
N ILE A 333 -4.74 -6.51 -17.82
CA ILE A 333 -3.35 -6.01 -17.85
C ILE A 333 -2.87 -5.65 -16.44
N GLU A 334 -3.70 -5.00 -15.64
CA GLU A 334 -3.37 -4.66 -14.25
C GLU A 334 -3.04 -5.91 -13.42
N THR A 335 -3.91 -6.93 -13.49
CA THR A 335 -3.71 -8.21 -12.80
C THR A 335 -2.42 -8.89 -13.27
N LEU A 336 -2.21 -9.00 -14.58
CA LEU A 336 -1.01 -9.64 -15.14
C LEU A 336 0.29 -8.90 -14.76
N ASN A 337 0.26 -7.57 -14.68
CA ASN A 337 1.42 -6.77 -14.24
C ASN A 337 1.75 -6.97 -12.76
N ALA A 338 0.73 -7.13 -11.91
CA ALA A 338 0.93 -7.45 -10.49
C ALA A 338 1.63 -8.82 -10.34
N ASP A 339 1.10 -9.85 -11.01
CA ASP A 339 1.69 -11.20 -11.02
C ASP A 339 3.12 -11.20 -11.58
N HIS A 340 3.36 -10.41 -12.65
CA HIS A 340 4.68 -10.29 -13.27
C HIS A 340 5.70 -9.64 -12.35
N THR A 341 5.29 -8.63 -11.58
CA THR A 341 6.14 -7.97 -10.59
C THR A 341 6.53 -8.97 -9.50
N GLN A 342 5.56 -9.70 -8.94
CA GLN A 342 5.81 -10.73 -7.91
C GLN A 342 6.78 -11.81 -8.40
N LEU A 343 6.59 -12.35 -9.61
CA LEU A 343 7.47 -13.39 -10.15
C LEU A 343 8.87 -12.87 -10.49
N ARG A 344 8.99 -11.62 -10.93
CA ARG A 344 10.30 -10.99 -11.15
C ARG A 344 11.09 -10.86 -9.86
N ASP A 345 10.44 -10.48 -8.76
CA ASP A 345 11.10 -10.34 -7.47
C ASP A 345 11.59 -11.70 -6.97
N LEU A 346 10.77 -12.76 -7.12
CA LEU A 346 11.18 -14.13 -6.82
C LEU A 346 12.35 -14.62 -7.70
N LEU A 347 12.35 -14.27 -8.99
CA LEU A 347 13.44 -14.61 -9.90
C LEU A 347 14.75 -13.91 -9.50
N ILE A 348 14.70 -12.63 -9.13
CA ILE A 348 15.88 -11.88 -8.66
C ILE A 348 16.44 -12.50 -7.38
N ALA A 349 15.58 -12.90 -6.44
CA ALA A 349 16.00 -13.59 -5.22
C ALA A 349 16.70 -14.93 -5.54
N ALA A 350 16.11 -15.76 -6.40
CA ALA A 350 16.70 -17.03 -6.82
C ALA A 350 18.03 -16.86 -7.56
N GLN A 351 18.15 -15.84 -8.42
CA GLN A 351 19.42 -15.52 -9.11
C GLN A 351 20.51 -15.04 -8.14
N THR A 352 20.13 -14.35 -7.07
CA THR A 352 21.06 -13.94 -6.02
C THR A 352 21.57 -15.17 -5.27
N GLU A 353 20.67 -16.08 -4.89
CA GLU A 353 21.02 -17.36 -4.27
C GLU A 353 21.89 -18.24 -5.18
N GLU A 354 21.65 -18.23 -6.49
CA GLU A 354 22.49 -18.94 -7.48
C GLU A 354 23.92 -18.37 -7.48
N SER A 355 24.05 -17.04 -7.46
CA SER A 355 25.35 -16.38 -7.39
C SER A 355 26.09 -16.71 -6.10
N ASP A 356 25.38 -16.76 -4.98
CA ASP A 356 25.94 -17.03 -3.66
C ASP A 356 26.43 -18.48 -3.58
N THR A 357 25.59 -19.44 -3.97
CA THR A 357 25.95 -20.87 -4.02
C THR A 357 27.07 -21.16 -5.02
N ALA A 358 27.15 -20.44 -6.14
CA ALA A 358 28.28 -20.54 -7.07
C ALA A 358 29.61 -20.07 -6.43
N ARG A 359 29.58 -19.01 -5.61
CA ARG A 359 30.76 -18.55 -4.85
C ARG A 359 31.14 -19.54 -3.75
N GLU A 360 30.16 -20.10 -3.04
CA GLU A 360 30.36 -21.16 -2.04
C GLU A 360 31.03 -22.39 -2.67
N GLN A 361 30.54 -22.85 -3.83
CA GLN A 361 31.11 -23.99 -4.53
C GLN A 361 32.57 -23.73 -4.90
N THR A 362 32.84 -22.57 -5.50
CA THR A 362 34.21 -22.17 -5.90
C THR A 362 35.15 -22.19 -4.69
N LYS A 363 34.69 -21.72 -3.53
CA LYS A 363 35.48 -21.71 -2.30
C LYS A 363 35.72 -23.13 -1.77
N ALA A 364 34.68 -23.96 -1.72
CA ALA A 364 34.78 -25.34 -1.25
C ALA A 364 35.76 -26.16 -2.12
N GLU A 365 35.70 -26.00 -3.45
CA GLU A 365 36.64 -26.62 -4.39
C GLU A 365 38.09 -26.14 -4.17
N GLN A 366 38.28 -24.84 -3.89
CA GLN A 366 39.60 -24.29 -3.56
C GLN A 366 40.16 -24.84 -2.25
N ASP A 367 39.33 -25.01 -1.22
CA ASP A 367 39.74 -25.58 0.06
C ASP A 367 40.19 -27.05 -0.08
N VAL A 368 39.46 -27.85 -0.88
CA VAL A 368 39.87 -29.22 -1.25
C VAL A 368 41.22 -29.21 -1.95
N GLU A 369 41.41 -28.35 -2.96
CA GLU A 369 42.65 -28.28 -3.74
C GLU A 369 43.85 -27.86 -2.87
N GLN A 370 43.67 -26.93 -1.91
CA GLN A 370 44.73 -26.54 -0.97
C GLN A 370 45.20 -27.72 -0.10
N VAL A 371 44.25 -28.50 0.44
CA VAL A 371 44.57 -29.69 1.25
C VAL A 371 45.23 -30.76 0.39
N ARG A 372 44.71 -31.00 -0.81
CA ARG A 372 45.28 -31.95 -1.78
C ARG A 372 46.72 -31.61 -2.15
N GLN A 373 47.02 -30.35 -2.42
CA GLN A 373 48.37 -29.89 -2.72
C GLN A 373 49.32 -30.07 -1.53
N ARG A 374 48.84 -29.82 -0.30
CA ARG A 374 49.63 -30.04 0.92
C ARG A 374 49.93 -31.52 1.14
N ALA A 375 48.90 -32.36 1.05
CA ALA A 375 49.03 -33.82 1.15
C ALA A 375 50.04 -34.37 0.13
N ALA A 376 49.98 -33.90 -1.13
CA ALA A 376 50.91 -34.31 -2.17
C ALA A 376 52.37 -33.89 -1.87
N ARG A 377 52.59 -32.70 -1.30
CA ARG A 377 53.94 -32.25 -0.89
C ARG A 377 54.49 -33.11 0.25
N ASP A 378 53.65 -33.41 1.25
CA ASP A 378 54.05 -34.19 2.42
C ASP A 378 54.31 -35.66 2.05
N GLN A 379 53.46 -36.25 1.20
CA GLN A 379 53.67 -37.58 0.64
C GLN A 379 54.98 -37.67 -0.16
N LYS A 380 55.24 -36.70 -1.04
CA LYS A 380 56.51 -36.67 -1.80
C LYS A 380 57.73 -36.56 -0.88
N ARG A 381 57.63 -35.82 0.22
CA ARG A 381 58.71 -35.69 1.21
C ARG A 381 58.93 -37.01 1.94
N LEU A 382 57.87 -37.74 2.30
CA LEU A 382 57.94 -39.08 2.88
C LEU A 382 58.63 -40.05 1.91
N ASP A 383 58.18 -40.09 0.66
CA ASP A 383 58.68 -41.02 -0.38
C ASP A 383 60.14 -40.77 -0.76
N SER A 384 60.62 -39.52 -0.62
CA SER A 384 62.00 -39.15 -0.94
C SER A 384 63.04 -39.74 0.00
N GLY A 385 62.64 -40.24 1.18
CA GLY A 385 63.54 -40.73 2.21
C GLY A 385 64.43 -39.66 2.86
N ALA A 386 64.14 -38.37 2.61
CA ALA A 386 64.93 -37.24 3.15
C ALA A 386 64.74 -37.01 4.66
N VAL A 387 63.70 -37.60 5.27
CA VAL A 387 63.44 -37.53 6.72
C VAL A 387 64.06 -38.75 7.40
N THR A 388 65.10 -38.52 8.21
CA THR A 388 65.92 -39.58 8.80
C THR A 388 65.65 -39.83 10.28
N SER A 389 64.97 -38.90 10.95
CA SER A 389 64.55 -39.02 12.34
C SER A 389 63.27 -39.87 12.44
N PRO A 390 63.25 -40.97 13.23
CA PRO A 390 62.06 -41.80 13.40
C PRO A 390 60.83 -41.04 13.88
N LYS A 391 61.03 -40.06 14.76
CA LYS A 391 59.94 -39.22 15.29
C LYS A 391 59.37 -38.28 14.24
N ASP A 392 60.21 -37.75 13.36
CA ASP A 392 59.75 -36.86 12.28
C ASP A 392 59.03 -37.63 11.17
N LEU A 393 59.41 -38.89 10.93
CA LEU A 393 58.69 -39.81 10.05
C LEU A 393 57.29 -40.12 10.58
N GLU A 394 57.17 -40.47 11.86
CA GLU A 394 55.89 -40.74 12.52
C GLU A 394 54.97 -39.51 12.49
N ASN A 395 55.50 -38.32 12.81
CA ASN A 395 54.75 -37.07 12.71
C ASN A 395 54.26 -36.78 11.29
N LEU A 396 55.11 -36.98 10.27
CA LEU A 396 54.75 -36.76 8.86
C LEU A 396 53.67 -37.75 8.40
N GLN A 397 53.74 -39.02 8.82
CA GLN A 397 52.71 -40.02 8.54
C GLN A 397 51.37 -39.67 9.19
N HIS A 398 51.38 -39.20 10.44
CA HIS A 398 50.17 -38.71 11.11
C HIS A 398 49.56 -37.49 10.42
N GLU A 399 50.39 -36.53 9.99
CA GLU A 399 49.93 -35.35 9.26
C GLU A 399 49.27 -35.74 7.93
N ILE A 400 49.86 -36.66 7.15
CA ILE A 400 49.29 -37.16 5.89
C ILE A 400 47.93 -37.83 6.14
N ALA A 401 47.81 -38.66 7.18
CA ALA A 401 46.55 -39.30 7.54
C ALA A 401 45.47 -38.26 7.95
N SER A 402 45.88 -37.22 8.69
CA SER A 402 44.99 -36.12 9.07
C SER A 402 44.53 -35.30 7.86
N LEU A 403 45.43 -35.01 6.91
CA LEU A 403 45.11 -34.29 5.68
C LEU A 403 44.19 -35.10 4.78
N ALA A 404 44.38 -36.43 4.69
CA ALA A 404 43.49 -37.32 3.93
C ALA A 404 42.07 -37.32 4.52
N LYS A 405 41.94 -37.37 5.85
CA LYS A 405 40.63 -37.23 6.51
C LYS A 405 39.99 -35.87 6.20
N ARG A 406 40.76 -34.78 6.35
CA ARG A 406 40.28 -33.42 6.09
C ARG A 406 39.89 -33.20 4.63
N GLN A 407 40.59 -33.82 3.69
CA GLN A 407 40.22 -33.80 2.28
C GLN A 407 38.85 -34.44 2.07
N GLY A 408 38.60 -35.62 2.64
CA GLY A 408 37.29 -36.28 2.58
C GLY A 408 36.17 -35.42 3.15
N ASP A 409 36.37 -34.85 4.34
CA ASP A 409 35.37 -33.95 4.96
C ASP A 409 35.04 -32.74 4.06
N LEU A 410 36.03 -32.19 3.34
CA LEU A 410 35.83 -31.06 2.43
C LEU A 410 35.19 -31.48 1.09
N GLU A 411 35.49 -32.68 0.60
CA GLU A 411 34.85 -33.24 -0.60
C GLU A 411 33.35 -33.47 -0.35
N ASP A 412 32.95 -33.92 0.85
CA ASP A 412 31.55 -34.01 1.25
C ASP A 412 30.85 -32.63 1.23
N VAL A 413 31.51 -31.59 1.75
CA VAL A 413 31.00 -30.21 1.69
C VAL A 413 30.84 -29.71 0.25
N VAL A 414 31.76 -30.06 -0.66
CA VAL A 414 31.62 -29.72 -2.09
C VAL A 414 30.35 -30.35 -2.67
N LEU A 415 30.08 -31.62 -2.37
CA LEU A 415 28.88 -32.31 -2.84
C LEU A 415 27.59 -31.65 -2.32
N GLU A 416 27.54 -31.31 -1.03
CA GLU A 416 26.39 -30.62 -0.43
C GLU A 416 26.12 -29.26 -1.09
N VAL A 417 27.16 -28.48 -1.36
CA VAL A 417 27.03 -27.17 -2.02
C VAL A 417 26.62 -27.34 -3.49
N MET A 418 27.12 -28.36 -4.18
CA MET A 418 26.70 -28.68 -5.55
C MET A 418 25.21 -29.04 -5.63
N GLU A 419 24.70 -29.85 -4.70
CA GLU A 419 23.27 -30.22 -4.63
C GLU A 419 22.39 -28.99 -4.37
N ARG A 420 22.77 -28.13 -3.41
CA ARG A 420 22.08 -26.85 -3.17
C ARG A 420 22.05 -25.98 -4.43
N ARG A 421 23.19 -25.84 -5.11
CA ARG A 421 23.29 -25.05 -6.33
C ARG A 421 22.39 -25.60 -7.44
N GLU A 422 22.37 -26.91 -7.66
CA GLU A 422 21.52 -27.55 -8.68
C GLU A 422 20.04 -27.22 -8.42
N SER A 423 19.58 -27.36 -7.17
CA SER A 423 18.21 -27.00 -6.79
C SER A 423 17.86 -25.53 -7.07
N VAL A 424 18.78 -24.61 -6.77
CA VAL A 424 18.59 -23.18 -7.04
C VAL A 424 18.58 -22.89 -8.54
N GLN A 425 19.43 -23.55 -9.32
CA GLN A 425 19.47 -23.42 -10.78
C GLN A 425 18.17 -23.87 -11.45
N GLU A 426 17.59 -24.99 -10.99
CA GLU A 426 16.26 -25.44 -11.45
C GLU A 426 15.18 -24.40 -11.13
N ARG A 427 15.20 -23.82 -9.93
CA ARG A 427 14.26 -22.77 -9.52
C ARG A 427 14.41 -21.50 -10.36
N VAL A 428 15.64 -21.07 -10.68
CA VAL A 428 15.89 -19.94 -11.59
C VAL A 428 15.32 -20.23 -12.99
N ALA A 429 15.52 -21.44 -13.51
CA ALA A 429 14.98 -21.84 -14.80
C ALA A 429 13.44 -21.81 -14.83
N GLU A 430 12.78 -22.37 -13.82
CA GLU A 430 11.31 -22.36 -13.70
C GLU A 430 10.75 -20.93 -13.63
N LEU A 431 11.33 -20.09 -12.77
CA LEU A 431 10.88 -18.71 -12.59
C LEU A 431 11.09 -17.88 -13.86
N THR A 432 12.18 -18.13 -14.59
CA THR A 432 12.45 -17.47 -15.89
C THR A 432 11.34 -17.80 -16.89
N GLU A 433 10.99 -19.07 -17.06
CA GLU A 433 9.93 -19.50 -17.99
C GLU A 433 8.57 -18.87 -17.61
N ARG A 434 8.25 -18.82 -16.31
CA ARG A 434 7.00 -18.21 -15.83
C ARG A 434 6.95 -16.70 -16.08
N VAL A 435 8.06 -15.99 -15.86
CA VAL A 435 8.17 -14.55 -16.17
C VAL A 435 7.99 -14.30 -17.67
N GLU A 436 8.63 -15.10 -18.53
CA GLU A 436 8.49 -14.99 -19.99
C GLU A 436 7.05 -15.26 -20.45
N SER A 437 6.40 -16.27 -19.85
CA SER A 437 4.99 -16.58 -20.12
C SER A 437 4.06 -15.41 -19.78
N LEU A 438 4.24 -14.77 -18.61
CA LEU A 438 3.44 -13.60 -18.23
C LEU A 438 3.73 -12.39 -19.13
N GLN A 439 4.99 -12.15 -19.50
CA GLN A 439 5.33 -11.07 -20.44
C GLN A 439 4.60 -11.24 -21.78
N SER A 440 4.54 -12.47 -22.28
CA SER A 440 3.80 -12.78 -23.51
C SER A 440 2.29 -12.51 -23.36
N LYS A 441 1.68 -12.89 -22.23
CA LYS A 441 0.26 -12.60 -21.93
C LYS A 441 -0.03 -11.10 -21.81
N ILE A 442 0.85 -10.35 -21.15
CA ILE A 442 0.74 -8.89 -21.05
C ILE A 442 0.79 -8.25 -22.44
N ALA A 443 1.71 -8.71 -23.31
CA ALA A 443 1.82 -8.21 -24.67
C ALA A 443 0.55 -8.49 -25.49
N ASP A 444 -0.03 -9.69 -25.39
CA ASP A 444 -1.29 -10.04 -26.05
C ASP A 444 -2.46 -9.19 -25.55
N ALA A 445 -2.64 -9.07 -24.24
CA ALA A 445 -3.70 -8.25 -23.65
C ALA A 445 -3.58 -6.77 -24.05
N THR A 446 -2.35 -6.25 -24.08
CA THR A 446 -2.05 -4.91 -24.56
C THR A 446 -2.43 -4.73 -26.02
N ALA A 447 -2.07 -5.68 -26.89
CA ALA A 447 -2.42 -5.63 -28.30
C ALA A 447 -3.95 -5.67 -28.53
N ARG A 448 -4.68 -6.50 -27.76
CA ARG A 448 -6.16 -6.55 -27.80
C ARG A 448 -6.80 -5.23 -27.37
N ARG A 449 -6.33 -4.64 -26.26
CA ARG A 449 -6.77 -3.32 -25.80
C ARG A 449 -6.58 -2.27 -26.88
N ASP A 450 -5.38 -2.24 -27.48
CA ASP A 450 -5.02 -1.22 -28.46
C ASP A 450 -5.85 -1.36 -29.74
N ALA A 451 -6.07 -2.58 -30.23
CA ALA A 451 -6.96 -2.85 -31.36
C ALA A 451 -8.43 -2.45 -31.07
N ALA A 452 -8.92 -2.75 -29.86
CA ALA A 452 -10.27 -2.34 -29.45
C ALA A 452 -10.40 -0.81 -29.34
N ALA A 453 -9.38 -0.15 -28.78
CA ALA A 453 -9.31 1.30 -28.67
C ALA A 453 -9.27 1.96 -30.05
N GLU A 454 -8.47 1.44 -30.98
CA GLU A 454 -8.39 1.94 -32.36
C GLU A 454 -9.75 1.83 -33.07
N GLY A 455 -10.45 0.71 -32.91
CA GLY A 455 -11.80 0.53 -33.46
C GLY A 455 -12.82 1.53 -32.90
N ILE A 456 -12.78 1.78 -31.59
CA ILE A 456 -13.65 2.78 -30.93
C ILE A 456 -13.28 4.21 -31.35
N ASP A 457 -12.00 4.52 -31.47
CA ASP A 457 -11.51 5.84 -31.88
C ASP A 457 -11.92 6.16 -33.33
N ALA A 458 -11.90 5.15 -34.22
CA ALA A 458 -12.44 5.28 -35.58
C ALA A 458 -13.97 5.53 -35.60
N GLU A 459 -14.72 4.88 -34.70
CA GLU A 459 -16.16 5.12 -34.56
C GLU A 459 -16.44 6.53 -34.02
N ILE A 460 -15.71 6.96 -32.98
CA ILE A 460 -15.77 8.32 -32.43
C ILE A 460 -15.50 9.35 -33.52
N ALA A 461 -14.46 9.16 -34.34
CA ALA A 461 -14.13 10.06 -35.43
C ALA A 461 -15.26 10.15 -36.48
N THR A 462 -15.94 9.03 -36.77
CA THR A 462 -17.08 8.99 -37.70
C THR A 462 -18.28 9.75 -37.12
N VAL A 463 -18.67 9.44 -35.89
CA VAL A 463 -19.80 10.10 -35.20
C VAL A 463 -19.54 11.59 -34.99
N THR A 464 -18.29 11.98 -34.73
CA THR A 464 -17.90 13.39 -34.60
C THR A 464 -18.09 14.15 -35.92
N LYS A 465 -17.67 13.57 -37.06
CA LYS A 465 -17.90 14.18 -38.38
C LYS A 465 -19.39 14.29 -38.71
N GLU A 466 -20.18 13.25 -38.42
CA GLU A 466 -21.64 13.30 -38.57
C GLU A 466 -22.25 14.43 -37.72
N ARG A 467 -21.79 14.57 -36.47
CA ARG A 467 -22.22 15.62 -35.56
C ARG A 467 -21.89 17.01 -36.10
N GLU A 468 -20.68 17.24 -36.58
CA GLU A 468 -20.24 18.51 -37.17
C GLU A 468 -21.10 18.93 -38.36
N VAL A 469 -21.42 17.98 -39.26
CA VAL A 469 -22.28 18.23 -40.42
C VAL A 469 -23.67 18.67 -40.00
N ILE A 470 -24.30 17.98 -39.04
CA ILE A 470 -25.65 18.35 -38.58
C ILE A 470 -25.62 19.66 -37.80
N ALA A 471 -24.68 19.81 -36.86
CA ALA A 471 -24.56 21.01 -36.04
C ALA A 471 -24.31 22.28 -36.89
N GLY A 472 -23.57 22.16 -37.99
CA GLY A 472 -23.35 23.26 -38.93
C GLY A 472 -24.60 23.76 -39.67
N THR A 473 -25.69 22.99 -39.66
CA THR A 473 -26.99 23.40 -40.23
C THR A 473 -27.91 24.10 -39.22
N ILE A 474 -27.53 24.15 -37.94
CA ILE A 474 -28.33 24.72 -36.84
C ILE A 474 -27.89 26.17 -36.59
N PRO A 475 -28.83 27.11 -36.34
CA PRO A 475 -28.49 28.48 -35.94
C PRO A 475 -27.54 28.53 -34.73
N ALA A 476 -26.53 29.40 -34.80
CA ALA A 476 -25.43 29.44 -33.83
C ALA A 476 -25.89 29.77 -32.39
N ASP A 477 -26.91 30.62 -32.26
CA ASP A 477 -27.54 30.98 -30.99
C ASP A 477 -28.29 29.80 -30.35
N LEU A 478 -29.00 29.01 -31.17
CA LEU A 478 -29.67 27.79 -30.74
C LEU A 478 -28.67 26.70 -30.32
N LEU A 479 -27.60 26.51 -31.09
CA LEU A 479 -26.56 25.54 -30.77
C LEU A 479 -25.79 25.95 -29.50
N THR A 480 -25.48 27.24 -29.33
CA THR A 480 -24.85 27.78 -28.10
C THR A 480 -25.72 27.51 -26.88
N LEU A 481 -27.03 27.71 -26.99
CA LEU A 481 -27.96 27.41 -25.93
C LEU A 481 -27.96 25.90 -25.61
N TYR A 482 -27.98 25.06 -26.64
CA TYR A 482 -27.93 23.61 -26.48
C TYR A 482 -26.65 23.14 -25.76
N ASP A 483 -25.47 23.56 -26.22
CA ASP A 483 -24.18 23.13 -25.65
C ASP A 483 -24.07 23.54 -24.18
N LYS A 484 -24.47 24.78 -23.84
CA LYS A 484 -24.52 25.25 -22.45
C LYS A 484 -25.37 24.36 -21.55
N LEU A 485 -26.50 23.86 -22.05
CA LEU A 485 -27.35 22.97 -21.26
C LEU A 485 -26.85 21.54 -21.23
N ARG A 486 -26.25 21.06 -22.31
CA ARG A 486 -25.64 19.74 -22.34
C ARG A 486 -24.60 19.63 -21.24
N GLU A 487 -23.76 20.65 -21.09
CA GLU A 487 -22.77 20.74 -20.02
C GLU A 487 -23.42 20.82 -18.62
N GLN A 488 -24.44 21.67 -18.45
CA GLN A 488 -25.09 21.87 -17.14
C GLN A 488 -25.99 20.71 -16.70
N GLN A 489 -26.51 19.89 -17.62
CA GLN A 489 -27.58 18.91 -17.37
C GLN A 489 -27.14 17.47 -17.65
N GLY A 490 -25.85 17.17 -17.48
CA GLY A 490 -25.33 15.80 -17.48
C GLY A 490 -25.31 15.14 -18.86
N GLY A 491 -24.94 15.89 -19.91
CA GLY A 491 -24.80 15.34 -21.26
C GLY A 491 -26.04 15.45 -22.14
N ILE A 492 -27.15 16.03 -21.64
CA ILE A 492 -28.40 16.17 -22.39
C ILE A 492 -28.85 17.64 -22.42
N GLY A 493 -28.73 18.29 -23.58
CA GLY A 493 -29.14 19.68 -23.82
C GLY A 493 -30.54 19.83 -24.41
N ALA A 494 -31.03 18.83 -25.17
CA ALA A 494 -32.36 18.82 -25.78
C ALA A 494 -33.10 17.50 -25.52
N ALA A 495 -34.42 17.56 -25.40
CA ALA A 495 -35.27 16.41 -25.15
C ALA A 495 -36.55 16.50 -25.97
N ARG A 496 -36.98 15.37 -26.52
CA ARG A 496 -38.26 15.26 -27.22
C ARG A 496 -39.41 15.37 -26.22
N LEU A 497 -40.44 16.13 -26.58
CA LEU A 497 -41.75 16.03 -25.95
C LEU A 497 -42.50 14.88 -26.64
N TYR A 498 -42.78 13.82 -25.90
CA TYR A 498 -43.45 12.62 -26.38
C TYR A 498 -44.66 12.31 -25.48
N GLN A 499 -45.86 12.29 -26.06
CA GLN A 499 -47.11 12.01 -25.36
C GLN A 499 -47.20 12.72 -23.99
N ARG A 500 -47.10 14.05 -23.99
CA ARG A 500 -47.15 14.90 -22.79
C ARG A 500 -45.99 14.74 -21.80
N SER A 501 -44.99 13.92 -22.11
CA SER A 501 -43.83 13.65 -21.26
C SER A 501 -42.53 14.16 -21.88
N CYS A 502 -41.61 14.64 -21.04
CA CYS A 502 -40.27 15.03 -21.49
C CYS A 502 -39.33 13.81 -21.47
N ASP A 503 -38.79 13.40 -22.63
CA ASP A 503 -37.88 12.23 -22.70
C ASP A 503 -36.56 12.42 -21.92
N GLY A 504 -36.19 13.67 -21.61
CA GLY A 504 -34.97 14.00 -20.87
C GLY A 504 -35.07 13.76 -19.36
N CYS A 505 -36.21 14.08 -18.73
CA CYS A 505 -36.44 13.84 -17.30
C CYS A 505 -37.47 12.75 -17.01
N ARG A 506 -38.11 12.23 -18.05
CA ARG A 506 -39.14 11.19 -18.00
C ARG A 506 -40.33 11.52 -17.11
N GLN A 507 -40.61 12.82 -16.92
CA GLN A 507 -41.76 13.31 -16.18
C GLN A 507 -42.83 13.80 -17.15
N GLU A 508 -44.08 13.51 -16.82
CA GLU A 508 -45.23 14.10 -17.49
C GLU A 508 -45.33 15.58 -17.11
N LEU A 509 -45.58 16.45 -18.09
CA LEU A 509 -45.75 17.88 -17.87
C LEU A 509 -47.11 18.16 -17.20
N ALA A 510 -47.13 19.14 -16.29
CA ALA A 510 -48.38 19.60 -15.70
C ALA A 510 -49.32 20.16 -16.78
N ILE A 511 -50.64 20.11 -16.53
CA ILE A 511 -51.66 20.60 -17.49
C ILE A 511 -51.43 22.09 -17.82
N THR A 512 -50.99 22.89 -16.85
CA THR A 512 -50.64 24.30 -17.05
C THR A 512 -49.47 24.47 -18.01
N GLU A 513 -48.38 23.72 -17.80
CA GLU A 513 -47.19 23.72 -18.65
C GLU A 513 -47.51 23.26 -20.09
N LEU A 514 -48.33 22.21 -20.24
CA LEU A 514 -48.77 21.73 -21.55
C LEU A 514 -49.57 22.80 -22.32
N ASN A 515 -50.44 23.54 -21.64
CA ASN A 515 -51.19 24.63 -22.26
C ASN A 515 -50.27 25.78 -22.67
N GLU A 516 -49.25 26.10 -21.86
CA GLU A 516 -48.23 27.10 -22.21
C GLU A 516 -47.44 26.67 -23.46
N VAL A 517 -46.95 25.42 -23.49
CA VAL A 517 -46.23 24.85 -24.64
C VAL A 517 -47.09 24.81 -25.91
N ARG A 518 -48.39 24.49 -25.78
CA ARG A 518 -49.37 24.51 -26.88
C ARG A 518 -49.63 25.92 -27.40
N SER A 519 -49.67 26.91 -26.50
CA SER A 519 -49.95 28.31 -26.85
C SER A 519 -48.73 29.05 -27.42
N ALA A 520 -47.52 28.56 -27.15
CA ALA A 520 -46.29 29.15 -27.66
C ALA A 520 -46.19 29.03 -29.20
N ALA A 521 -45.72 30.08 -29.87
CA ALA A 521 -45.53 30.07 -31.32
C ALA A 521 -44.61 28.91 -31.76
N PRO A 522 -44.79 28.31 -32.95
CA PRO A 522 -44.00 27.15 -33.38
C PRO A 522 -42.49 27.36 -33.38
N ASP A 523 -42.05 28.60 -33.63
CA ASP A 523 -40.64 29.01 -33.62
C ASP A 523 -40.09 29.32 -32.23
N THR A 524 -40.93 29.46 -31.20
CA THR A 524 -40.46 29.69 -29.83
C THR A 524 -39.72 28.47 -29.28
N VAL A 525 -38.48 28.66 -28.81
CA VAL A 525 -37.71 27.59 -28.15
C VAL A 525 -38.18 27.45 -26.71
N VAL A 526 -38.96 26.40 -26.44
CA VAL A 526 -39.52 26.13 -25.11
C VAL A 526 -38.58 25.27 -24.26
N ARG A 527 -38.70 25.39 -22.94
CA ARG A 527 -37.83 24.72 -21.95
C ARG A 527 -38.69 23.87 -21.02
N CYS A 528 -38.21 22.68 -20.69
CA CYS A 528 -38.87 21.85 -19.68
C CYS A 528 -38.75 22.53 -18.30
N GLU A 529 -39.84 22.69 -17.55
CA GLU A 529 -39.78 23.34 -16.24
C GLU A 529 -39.01 22.51 -15.22
N ASN A 530 -39.12 21.18 -15.33
CA ASN A 530 -38.52 20.22 -14.41
C ASN A 530 -36.99 20.09 -14.58
N CYS A 531 -36.53 19.87 -15.80
CA CYS A 531 -35.09 19.63 -16.06
C CYS A 531 -34.40 20.74 -16.83
N ARG A 532 -35.11 21.83 -17.15
CA ARG A 532 -34.59 23.00 -17.86
C ARG A 532 -34.02 22.72 -19.25
N ARG A 533 -34.03 21.49 -19.79
CA ARG A 533 -33.54 21.20 -21.16
C ARG A 533 -34.41 21.86 -22.22
N ILE A 534 -33.88 22.01 -23.44
CA ILE A 534 -34.71 22.42 -24.59
C ILE A 534 -35.76 21.33 -24.82
N LEU A 535 -37.03 21.70 -24.81
CA LEU A 535 -38.14 20.77 -25.00
C LEU A 535 -38.60 20.86 -26.46
N VAL A 536 -38.22 19.87 -27.26
CA VAL A 536 -38.48 19.88 -28.70
C VAL A 536 -39.86 19.32 -28.99
N ARG A 537 -40.69 20.13 -29.65
CA ARG A 537 -42.05 19.75 -30.09
C ARG A 537 -41.98 18.94 -31.38
N THR A 538 -42.65 17.81 -31.41
CA THR A 538 -42.74 16.88 -32.55
C THR A 538 -44.21 16.50 -32.81
N PRO A 539 -44.54 15.84 -33.94
CA PRO A 539 -45.89 15.33 -34.17
C PRO A 539 -46.39 14.35 -33.10
N GLU A 540 -45.47 13.77 -32.32
CA GLU A 540 -45.74 12.79 -31.26
C GLU A 540 -45.93 13.45 -29.89
N SER A 541 -45.84 14.77 -29.79
CA SER A 541 -45.90 15.49 -28.51
C SER A 541 -47.24 15.38 -27.78
N GLY A 542 -48.33 15.05 -28.50
CA GLY A 542 -49.68 15.01 -27.94
C GLY A 542 -50.23 16.40 -27.60
N LEU A 543 -49.74 17.43 -28.30
CA LEU A 543 -50.15 18.82 -28.16
C LEU A 543 -51.36 19.15 -29.03
#